data_AF-A0A7Y6F665-F1
#
_entry.id   AF-A0A7Y6F665-F1
#
_cell.length_a   1.000
_cell.length_b   1.000
_cell.length_c   1.000
_cell.angle_alpha   90.00
_cell.angle_beta   90.00
_cell.angle_gamma   90.00
#
_symmetry.space_group_name_H-M   'P 1'
#
loop_
_entity.id
_entity.type
_entity.pdbx_description
1 polymer ?
#
loop_
_entity_poly.entity_id
_entity_poly.type
_entity_poly.pdbx_seq_one_letter_code
_entity_poly.pdbx_strand_id
1 'polypeptide(L)'
;MTAPAACPATGVEYLAEVHGGAAASSVFLGGVIAPTRRLALRWLHRQAHRLADALDPDPHTTHLPPHALRPTPRTAEHAPTQLRFWAADLTYAEEATDRLATGHPYRFTARQGPAWYQLTARPL
;
A
#
# COMPACT_ATOMS: atom_id res chain seq x y z
N MET A 1 -7.00 -8.26 48.13
CA MET A 1 -7.84 -8.21 46.93
C MET A 1 -6.99 -7.61 45.82
N THR A 2 -6.23 -8.46 45.13
CA THR A 2 -5.15 -8.06 44.22
C THR A 2 -5.73 -7.91 42.82
N ALA A 3 -5.59 -6.72 42.22
CA ALA A 3 -5.94 -6.50 40.83
C ALA A 3 -5.07 -7.41 39.93
N PRO A 4 -5.62 -8.01 38.86
CA PRO A 4 -4.79 -8.75 37.92
C PRO A 4 -3.87 -7.76 37.20
N ALA A 5 -2.57 -8.02 37.29
CA ALA A 5 -1.57 -7.39 36.44
C ALA A 5 -1.93 -7.71 34.98
N ALA A 6 -2.28 -6.68 34.21
CA ALA A 6 -2.27 -6.79 32.77
C ALA A 6 -0.80 -6.96 32.35
N CYS A 7 -0.41 -8.17 31.98
CA CYS A 7 0.83 -8.36 31.23
C CYS A 7 0.68 -7.61 29.90
N PRO A 8 1.50 -6.59 29.59
CA PRO A 8 1.63 -6.21 28.20
C PRO A 8 2.38 -7.37 27.55
N ALA A 9 1.67 -8.20 26.78
CA ALA A 9 2.34 -8.85 25.66
C ALA A 9 2.82 -7.69 24.81
N THR A 10 4.11 -7.34 24.90
CA THR A 10 4.73 -6.28 24.10
C THR A 10 4.75 -6.77 22.66
N GLY A 11 3.58 -6.72 22.01
CA GLY A 11 3.43 -7.06 20.61
C GLY A 11 4.15 -5.99 19.80
N VAL A 12 4.99 -6.42 18.86
CA VAL A 12 5.57 -5.51 17.89
C VAL A 12 4.43 -4.88 17.09
N GLU A 13 4.31 -3.55 17.16
CA GLU A 13 3.41 -2.80 16.31
C GLU A 13 4.05 -2.56 14.95
N TYR A 14 3.24 -2.27 13.94
CA TYR A 14 3.69 -2.10 12.58
C TYR A 14 3.21 -0.77 12.03
N LEU A 15 4.14 0.09 11.63
CA LEU A 15 3.83 1.30 10.87
C LEU A 15 3.76 0.94 9.39
N ALA A 16 2.61 1.20 8.77
CA ALA A 16 2.42 1.12 7.34
C ALA A 16 2.14 2.50 6.75
N GLU A 17 2.79 2.85 5.65
CA GLU A 17 2.73 4.18 5.03
C GLU A 17 2.66 4.06 3.52
N VAL A 18 2.02 5.06 2.92
CA VAL A 18 1.92 5.21 1.47
C VAL A 18 2.36 6.60 1.07
N HIS A 19 3.28 6.65 0.13
CA HIS A 19 3.78 7.88 -0.46
C HIS A 19 3.61 7.83 -1.98
N GLY A 20 3.40 8.98 -2.59
CA GLY A 20 3.46 9.12 -4.04
C GLY A 20 4.30 10.33 -4.39
N GLY A 21 4.78 10.38 -5.61
CA GLY A 21 5.62 11.50 -6.03
C GLY A 21 5.95 11.48 -7.50
N ALA A 22 6.63 12.53 -7.92
CA ALA A 22 7.21 12.62 -9.24
C ALA A 22 8.55 13.36 -9.15
N ALA A 23 9.56 12.83 -9.86
CA ALA A 23 10.91 13.38 -9.88
C ALA A 23 11.45 13.65 -8.45
N ALA A 24 11.71 14.93 -8.11
CA ALA A 24 12.30 15.36 -6.84
C ALA A 24 11.27 15.59 -5.72
N SER A 25 9.97 15.37 -5.97
CA SER A 25 8.90 15.61 -4.99
C SER A 25 8.30 14.31 -4.44
N SER A 26 7.93 14.33 -3.17
CA SER A 26 7.15 13.28 -2.52
C SER A 26 5.99 13.88 -1.72
N VAL A 27 4.90 13.13 -1.65
CA VAL A 27 3.67 13.49 -0.94
C VAL A 27 3.24 12.27 -0.11
N PHE A 28 2.86 12.52 1.14
CA PHE A 28 2.27 11.52 2.02
C PHE A 28 0.80 11.29 1.64
N LEU A 29 0.43 10.04 1.39
CA LEU A 29 -0.92 9.65 0.92
C LEU A 29 -1.74 8.89 1.99
N GLY A 30 -1.12 8.57 3.12
CA GLY A 30 -1.74 7.95 4.28
C GLY A 30 -0.80 7.03 5.05
N GLY A 31 -1.14 6.75 6.31
CA GLY A 31 -0.42 5.82 7.16
C GLY A 31 -1.31 5.25 8.26
N VAL A 32 -0.90 4.13 8.84
CA VAL A 32 -1.57 3.47 9.97
C VAL A 32 -0.55 2.76 10.86
N ILE A 33 -0.81 2.74 12.17
CA ILE A 33 -0.16 1.81 13.10
C ILE A 33 -1.10 0.62 13.29
N ALA A 34 -0.60 -0.59 13.02
CA ALA A 34 -1.36 -1.81 13.10
C ALA A 34 -0.75 -2.73 14.18
N PRO A 35 -1.59 -3.39 15.01
CA PRO A 35 -1.11 -4.25 16.09
C PRO A 35 -0.58 -5.60 15.58
N THR A 36 -0.73 -5.90 14.28
CA THR A 36 -0.18 -7.12 13.67
C THR A 36 0.29 -6.85 12.24
N ARG A 37 1.32 -7.59 11.81
CA ARG A 37 1.84 -7.60 10.43
C ARG A 37 0.76 -7.88 9.38
N ARG A 38 -0.16 -8.82 9.65
CA ARG A 38 -1.29 -9.13 8.76
C ARG A 38 -2.24 -7.94 8.58
N LEU A 39 -2.49 -7.17 9.64
CA LEU A 39 -3.33 -5.98 9.56
C LEU A 39 -2.64 -4.83 8.82
N ALA A 40 -1.32 -4.66 9.01
CA ALA A 40 -0.52 -3.72 8.23
C ALA A 40 -0.58 -4.02 6.73
N LEU A 41 -0.35 -5.28 6.34
CA LEU A 41 -0.42 -5.71 4.93
C LEU A 41 -1.82 -5.59 4.36
N ARG A 42 -2.85 -5.99 5.12
CA ARG A 42 -4.25 -5.80 4.69
C ARG A 42 -4.58 -4.34 4.43
N TRP A 43 -4.06 -3.43 5.26
CA TRP A 43 -4.23 -2.00 5.04
C TRP A 43 -3.50 -1.55 3.78
N LEU A 44 -2.25 -1.98 3.55
CA LEU A 44 -1.51 -1.65 2.33
C LEU A 44 -2.18 -2.20 1.06
N HIS A 45 -2.70 -3.43 1.05
CA HIS A 45 -3.46 -3.96 -0.09
C HIS A 45 -4.67 -3.08 -0.41
N ARG A 46 -5.40 -2.63 0.63
CA ARG A 46 -6.51 -1.69 0.43
C ARG A 46 -6.05 -0.36 -0.15
N GLN A 47 -4.91 0.16 0.28
CA GLN A 47 -4.35 1.39 -0.30
C GLN A 47 -3.88 1.19 -1.74
N ALA A 48 -3.32 0.03 -2.09
CA ALA A 48 -2.95 -0.29 -3.46
C ALA A 48 -4.16 -0.30 -4.39
N HIS A 49 -5.27 -0.93 -3.97
CA HIS A 49 -6.53 -0.87 -4.72
C HIS A 49 -7.07 0.56 -4.82
N ARG A 50 -7.14 1.29 -3.69
CA ARG A 50 -7.57 2.70 -3.67
C ARG A 50 -6.79 3.56 -4.68
N LEU A 51 -5.47 3.38 -4.72
CA LEU A 51 -4.61 4.11 -5.64
C LEU A 51 -4.81 3.66 -7.08
N ALA A 52 -4.86 2.35 -7.35
CA ALA A 52 -5.07 1.85 -8.70
C ALA A 52 -6.38 2.35 -9.29
N ASP A 53 -7.46 2.33 -8.52
CA ASP A 53 -8.79 2.76 -8.97
C ASP A 53 -8.89 4.28 -9.12
N ALA A 54 -8.15 5.05 -8.32
CA ALA A 54 -8.06 6.50 -8.51
C ALA A 54 -7.25 6.89 -9.75
N LEU A 55 -6.22 6.11 -10.09
CA LEU A 55 -5.33 6.39 -11.23
C LEU A 55 -5.87 5.88 -12.56
N ASP A 56 -6.61 4.78 -12.53
CA ASP A 56 -7.18 4.12 -13.69
C ASP A 56 -8.61 3.66 -13.33
N PRO A 57 -9.55 4.62 -13.19
CA PRO A 57 -10.94 4.33 -12.90
C PRO A 57 -11.60 3.66 -14.12
N ASP A 58 -12.41 2.64 -13.86
CA ASP A 58 -13.17 1.98 -14.92
C ASP A 58 -14.26 2.94 -15.45
N PRO A 59 -14.23 3.28 -16.76
CA PRO A 59 -15.15 4.23 -17.36
C PRO A 59 -16.62 3.77 -17.33
N HIS A 60 -16.88 2.48 -17.15
CA HIS A 60 -18.22 1.91 -17.14
C HIS A 60 -18.85 1.85 -15.75
N THR A 61 -18.04 1.85 -14.70
CA THR A 61 -18.50 1.72 -13.31
C THR A 61 -18.30 2.99 -12.48
N THR A 62 -17.40 3.88 -12.90
CA THR A 62 -17.12 5.12 -12.20
C THR A 62 -17.94 6.27 -12.77
N HIS A 63 -18.85 6.83 -11.97
CA HIS A 63 -19.55 8.06 -12.33
C HIS A 63 -18.58 9.25 -12.29
N LEU A 64 -18.08 9.63 -13.46
CA LEU A 64 -17.18 10.76 -13.63
C LEU A 64 -17.87 11.87 -14.43
N PRO A 65 -17.53 13.15 -14.18
CA PRO A 65 -18.01 14.24 -15.00
C PRO A 65 -17.67 14.03 -16.48
N PRO A 66 -18.48 14.57 -17.42
CA PRO A 66 -18.12 14.58 -18.83
C PRO A 66 -16.70 15.12 -19.02
N HIS A 67 -15.93 14.47 -19.91
CA HIS A 67 -14.55 14.84 -20.19
C HIS A 67 -13.55 14.75 -19.01
N ALA A 68 -13.89 14.06 -17.92
CA ALA A 68 -12.91 13.76 -16.86
C ALA A 68 -11.86 12.71 -17.28
N LEU A 69 -12.20 11.84 -18.23
CA LEU A 69 -11.29 10.81 -18.76
C LEU A 69 -10.67 11.24 -20.09
N ARG A 70 -9.41 10.82 -20.28
CA ARG A 70 -8.69 10.94 -21.55
C ARG A 70 -8.02 9.60 -21.85
N PRO A 71 -8.15 9.06 -23.07
CA PRO A 71 -7.39 7.89 -23.47
C PRO A 71 -5.89 8.19 -23.36
N THR A 72 -5.16 7.30 -22.69
CA THR A 72 -3.71 7.37 -22.58
C THR A 72 -3.07 6.18 -23.30
N PRO A 73 -1.96 6.38 -24.01
CA PRO A 73 -1.23 5.27 -24.62
C PRO A 73 -0.74 4.31 -23.55
N ARG A 74 -0.81 3.01 -23.84
CA ARG A 74 -0.32 1.97 -22.93
C ARG A 74 1.20 2.04 -22.86
N THR A 75 1.74 2.36 -21.69
CA THR A 75 3.17 2.36 -21.40
C THR A 75 3.63 1.00 -20.87
N ALA A 76 4.92 0.68 -21.03
CA ALA A 76 5.50 -0.54 -20.45
C ALA A 76 5.40 -0.54 -18.92
N GLU A 77 5.61 0.62 -18.29
CA GLU A 77 5.37 0.84 -16.87
C GLU A 77 3.95 1.38 -16.65
N HIS A 78 3.07 0.56 -16.09
CA HIS A 78 1.69 0.95 -15.76
C HIS A 78 1.45 0.74 -14.26
N ALA A 79 1.50 1.83 -13.48
CA ALA A 79 1.42 1.77 -12.03
C ALA A 79 0.11 1.14 -11.51
N PRO A 80 -1.09 1.42 -12.08
CA PRO A 80 -2.33 0.78 -11.65
C PRO A 80 -2.30 -0.74 -11.78
N THR A 81 -1.71 -1.27 -12.86
CA THR A 81 -1.57 -2.72 -13.05
C THR A 81 -0.60 -3.34 -12.05
N GLN A 82 0.53 -2.69 -11.80
CA GLN A 82 1.50 -3.14 -10.79
C GLN A 82 0.88 -3.18 -9.39
N LEU A 83 0.11 -2.14 -9.02
CA LEU A 83 -0.59 -2.06 -7.73
C LEU A 83 -1.64 -3.17 -7.58
N ARG A 84 -2.47 -3.41 -8.62
CA ARG A 84 -3.48 -4.48 -8.62
C ARG A 84 -2.83 -5.86 -8.56
N PHE A 85 -1.75 -6.07 -9.32
CA PHE A 85 -1.00 -7.31 -9.32
C PHE A 85 -0.40 -7.60 -7.95
N TRP A 86 0.32 -6.63 -7.37
CA TRP A 86 0.91 -6.76 -6.04
C TRP A 86 -0.13 -7.05 -4.96
N ALA A 87 -1.27 -6.37 -4.97
CA ALA A 87 -2.33 -6.58 -3.99
C ALA A 87 -3.03 -7.95 -4.11
N ALA A 88 -3.00 -8.56 -5.30
CA ALA A 88 -3.65 -9.85 -5.59
C ALA A 88 -2.70 -11.06 -5.47
N ASP A 89 -1.39 -10.85 -5.49
CA ASP A 89 -0.40 -11.93 -5.51
C ASP A 89 -0.05 -12.40 -4.10
N LEU A 90 -0.42 -13.65 -3.80
CA LEU A 90 -0.17 -14.29 -2.51
C LEU A 90 1.32 -14.46 -2.21
N THR A 91 2.15 -14.62 -3.22
CA THR A 91 3.60 -14.79 -3.07
C THR A 91 4.23 -13.53 -2.48
N TYR A 92 3.82 -12.35 -2.96
CA TYR A 92 4.27 -11.07 -2.40
C TYR A 92 3.76 -10.86 -0.98
N ALA A 93 2.54 -11.30 -0.67
CA ALA A 93 1.98 -11.21 0.67
C ALA A 93 2.75 -12.09 1.67
N GLU A 94 3.17 -13.28 1.25
CA GLU A 94 4.01 -14.19 2.03
C GLU A 94 5.40 -13.59 2.26
N GLU A 95 6.09 -13.14 1.20
CA GLU A 95 7.41 -12.50 1.33
C GLU A 95 7.37 -11.30 2.28
N ALA A 96 6.35 -10.44 2.15
CA ALA A 96 6.20 -9.29 3.02
C ALA A 96 5.93 -9.69 4.47
N THR A 97 5.12 -10.73 4.69
CA THR A 97 4.83 -11.27 6.02
C THR A 97 6.07 -11.84 6.70
N ASP A 98 6.94 -12.51 5.94
CA ASP A 98 8.17 -13.13 6.42
C ASP A 98 9.25 -12.09 6.73
N ARG A 99 9.42 -11.09 5.87
CA ARG A 99 10.32 -9.95 6.16
C ARG A 99 9.90 -9.22 7.44
N LEU A 100 8.60 -8.94 7.59
CA LEU A 100 8.09 -8.31 8.81
C LEU A 100 8.19 -9.22 10.04
N ALA A 101 8.18 -10.54 9.87
CA ALA A 101 8.39 -11.51 10.95
C ALA A 101 9.82 -11.46 11.49
N THR A 102 10.78 -11.27 10.59
CA THR A 102 12.21 -11.22 10.91
C THR A 102 12.69 -9.83 11.33
N GLY A 103 11.76 -8.88 11.53
CA GLY A 103 12.08 -7.52 11.97
C GLY A 103 12.52 -6.58 10.85
N HIS A 104 12.46 -7.01 9.58
CA HIS A 104 12.91 -6.21 8.44
C HIS A 104 11.77 -5.39 7.83
N PRO A 105 12.02 -4.14 7.41
CA PRO A 105 11.03 -3.36 6.70
C PRO A 105 10.76 -3.97 5.31
N TYR A 106 9.51 -3.85 4.88
CA TYR A 106 9.05 -4.18 3.54
C TYR A 106 8.78 -2.91 2.74
N ARG A 107 9.10 -2.94 1.44
CA ARG A 107 8.82 -1.87 0.50
C ARG A 107 8.43 -2.43 -0.86
N PHE A 108 7.31 -1.94 -1.38
CA PHE A 108 6.91 -2.11 -2.77
C PHE A 108 6.81 -0.74 -3.45
N THR A 109 7.23 -0.65 -4.71
CA THR A 109 7.17 0.58 -5.50
C THR A 109 6.56 0.30 -6.87
N ALA A 110 5.45 0.97 -7.18
CA ALA A 110 4.86 1.00 -8.52
C ALA A 110 5.29 2.27 -9.26
N ARG A 111 5.55 2.16 -10.56
CA ARG A 111 6.04 3.28 -11.39
C ARG A 111 5.24 3.45 -12.67
N GLN A 112 5.15 4.71 -13.12
CA GLN A 112 4.60 5.09 -14.43
C GLN A 112 5.30 6.36 -14.90
N GLY A 113 6.34 6.20 -15.71
CA GLY A 113 7.16 7.32 -16.16
C GLY A 113 7.85 8.02 -14.98
N PRO A 114 7.74 9.35 -14.84
CA PRO A 114 8.36 10.06 -13.72
C PRO A 114 7.61 9.87 -12.39
N ALA A 115 6.38 9.37 -12.42
CA ALA A 115 5.54 9.18 -11.25
C ALA A 115 5.81 7.83 -10.57
N TRP A 116 5.76 7.82 -9.25
CA TRP A 116 5.96 6.63 -8.43
C TRP A 116 5.02 6.61 -7.24
N TYR A 117 4.70 5.40 -6.77
CA TYR A 117 3.89 5.14 -5.58
C TYR A 117 4.59 4.08 -4.74
N GLN A 118 4.87 4.41 -3.48
CA GLN A 118 5.62 3.57 -2.57
C GLN A 118 4.74 3.15 -1.39
N LEU A 119 4.68 1.85 -1.15
CA LEU A 119 3.96 1.21 -0.06
C LEU A 119 5.00 0.58 0.88
N THR A 120 5.06 1.04 2.12
CA THR A 120 6.05 0.59 3.11
C THR A 120 5.37 0.06 4.36
N ALA A 121 5.97 -0.97 4.95
CA ALA A 121 5.64 -1.43 6.29
C ALA A 121 6.93 -1.68 7.07
N ARG A 122 6.96 -1.30 8.34
CA ARG A 122 8.08 -1.59 9.25
C ARG A 122 7.58 -1.91 10.67
N PRO A 123 8.24 -2.83 11.38
CA PRO A 123 8.02 -2.98 12.81
C PRO A 123 8.47 -1.71 13.57
N LEU A 124 7.80 -1.44 14.68
CA LEU A 124 8.11 -0.36 15.64
C LEU A 124 8.81 -0.91 16.88
#